data_AF-A0AA86PAK6-F1
#
_entry.id   AF-A0AA86PAK6-F1
#
_cell.length_a   1.000
_cell.length_b   1.000
_cell.length_c   1.000
_cell.angle_alpha   90.00
_cell.angle_beta   90.00
_cell.angle_gamma   90.00
#
_symmetry.space_group_name_H-M   'P 1'
#
loop_
_entity.id
_entity.type
_entity.pdbx_description
1 polymer ?
#
loop_
_entity_poly.entity_id
_entity_poly.type
_entity_poly.pdbx_seq_one_letter_code
_entity_poly.pdbx_strand_id
1 'polypeptide(L)'
;MNQLDRILEITGRPTPEDIESINSPFAATMLDSIQNGKPKNLRDLFPKASDDALDLLKKLLRFNPNKRLTAEEALNHPYVARFHDAANEPVCDGPVKIIVSDNEKKSVSEYRDLLYAEIIKRKKEVRNKMATGGKGVED
;
A
#
# COMPACT_ATOMS: atom_id res chain seq x y z
N MET A 1 -3.72 12.34 -24.07
CA MET A 1 -2.64 11.75 -23.25
C MET A 1 -3.28 11.22 -21.99
N ASN A 2 -3.31 9.90 -21.86
CA ASN A 2 -3.98 9.18 -20.77
C ASN A 2 -3.00 8.90 -19.62
N GLN A 3 -3.51 8.61 -18.42
CA GLN A 3 -2.72 8.25 -17.25
C GLN A 3 -1.84 7.02 -17.50
N LEU A 4 -2.37 6.02 -18.21
CA LEU A 4 -1.60 4.82 -18.57
C LEU A 4 -0.41 5.15 -19.46
N ASP A 5 -0.57 6.01 -20.47
CA ASP A 5 0.54 6.46 -21.34
C ASP A 5 1.69 7.04 -20.49
N ARG A 6 1.36 7.87 -19.48
CA ARG A 6 2.34 8.49 -18.59
C ARG A 6 3.04 7.49 -17.68
N ILE A 7 2.33 6.47 -17.19
CA ILE A 7 2.93 5.41 -16.38
C ILE A 7 3.91 4.60 -17.26
N LEU A 8 3.48 4.22 -18.46
CA LEU A 8 4.28 3.43 -19.40
C LEU A 8 5.52 4.19 -19.92
N GLU A 9 5.48 5.53 -20.00
CA GLU A 9 6.67 6.34 -20.25
C GLU A 9 7.78 6.09 -19.21
N ILE A 10 7.44 5.76 -17.96
CA ILE A 10 8.41 5.54 -16.87
C ILE A 10 8.72 4.06 -16.67
N THR A 11 7.69 3.22 -16.62
CA THR A 11 7.84 1.79 -16.31
C THR A 11 8.27 0.96 -17.52
N GLY A 12 8.14 1.52 -18.73
CA GLY A 12 8.25 0.78 -19.98
C GLY A 12 7.00 -0.05 -20.27
N ARG A 13 7.00 -0.74 -21.41
CA ARG A 13 5.91 -1.62 -21.82
C ARG A 13 5.92 -2.88 -20.92
N PRO A 14 4.78 -3.27 -20.30
CA PRO A 14 4.71 -4.45 -19.46
C PRO A 14 4.97 -5.72 -20.25
N THR A 15 5.59 -6.71 -19.61
CA THR A 15 5.75 -8.06 -20.18
C THR A 15 4.43 -8.83 -20.11
N PRO A 16 4.28 -9.97 -20.82
CA PRO A 16 3.07 -10.80 -20.71
C PRO A 16 2.74 -11.20 -19.26
N GLU A 17 3.76 -11.55 -18.47
CA GLU A 17 3.64 -11.85 -17.04
C GLU A 17 3.12 -10.64 -16.24
N ASP A 18 3.56 -9.43 -16.58
CA ASP A 18 3.09 -8.21 -15.93
C ASP A 18 1.62 -7.92 -16.26
N ILE A 19 1.18 -8.22 -17.49
CA ILE A 19 -0.21 -8.06 -17.92
C ILE A 19 -1.12 -9.06 -17.21
N GLU A 20 -0.67 -10.31 -17.06
CA GLU A 20 -1.41 -11.36 -16.36
C GLU A 20 -1.70 -10.97 -14.89
N SER A 21 -0.76 -10.28 -14.23
CA SER A 21 -0.93 -9.80 -12.86
C SER A 21 -2.10 -8.83 -12.64
N ILE A 22 -2.64 -8.23 -13.71
CA ILE A 22 -3.79 -7.32 -13.64
C ILE A 22 -5.09 -8.07 -13.35
N ASN A 23 -5.15 -9.38 -13.62
CA ASN A 23 -6.34 -10.23 -13.42
C ASN A 23 -7.59 -9.68 -14.13
N SER A 24 -7.44 -9.16 -15.35
CA SER A 24 -8.54 -8.66 -16.17
C SER A 24 -8.44 -9.19 -17.61
N PRO A 25 -9.53 -9.75 -18.17
CA PRO A 25 -9.53 -10.26 -19.54
C PRO A 25 -9.38 -9.15 -20.59
N PHE A 26 -9.64 -7.89 -20.22
CA PHE A 26 -9.54 -6.73 -21.12
C PHE A 26 -8.18 -6.02 -21.05
N ALA A 27 -7.30 -6.43 -20.13
CA ALA A 27 -6.03 -5.77 -19.86
C ALA A 27 -5.13 -5.70 -21.11
N ALA A 28 -4.94 -6.82 -21.80
CA ALA A 28 -4.09 -6.90 -22.98
C ALA A 28 -4.60 -5.98 -24.11
N THR A 29 -5.89 -6.08 -24.44
CA THR A 29 -6.52 -5.25 -25.48
C THR A 29 -6.44 -3.76 -25.16
N MET A 30 -6.63 -3.38 -23.89
CA MET A 30 -6.51 -1.99 -23.46
C MET A 30 -5.07 -1.49 -23.64
N LEU A 31 -4.07 -2.26 -23.25
CA LEU A 31 -2.66 -1.89 -23.39
C LEU A 31 -2.19 -1.82 -24.84
N ASP A 32 -2.73 -2.67 -25.73
CA ASP A 32 -2.41 -2.61 -27.16
C ASP A 32 -3.02 -1.39 -27.87
N SER A 33 -4.10 -0.82 -27.32
CA SER A 33 -4.68 0.42 -27.84
C SER A 33 -3.84 1.67 -27.52
N ILE A 34 -2.87 1.55 -26.61
CA ILE A 34 -2.02 2.66 -26.19
C ILE A 34 -0.88 2.86 -27.18
N GLN A 35 -0.86 4.02 -27.83
CA GLN A 35 0.29 4.48 -28.61
C GLN A 35 1.37 4.98 -27.64
N ASN A 36 2.25 4.06 -27.23
CA ASN A 36 3.30 4.37 -26.26
C ASN A 36 4.19 5.54 -26.71
N GLY A 37 4.40 6.51 -25.81
CA GLY A 37 5.44 7.52 -25.95
C GLY A 37 6.84 6.91 -25.80
N LYS A 38 7.88 7.69 -26.15
CA LYS A 38 9.27 7.30 -25.89
C LYS A 38 9.47 7.08 -24.38
N PRO A 39 10.08 5.95 -23.96
CA PRO A 39 10.45 5.75 -22.56
C PRO A 39 11.33 6.90 -22.07
N LYS A 40 11.10 7.34 -20.84
CA LYS A 40 11.87 8.38 -20.16
C LYS A 40 12.74 7.74 -19.09
N ASN A 41 13.99 8.17 -19.02
CA ASN A 41 14.87 7.76 -17.95
C ASN A 41 14.58 8.61 -16.69
N LEU A 42 14.54 7.97 -15.52
CA LEU A 42 14.38 8.68 -14.24
C LEU A 42 15.51 9.70 -14.01
N ARG A 43 16.73 9.45 -14.51
CA ARG A 43 17.83 10.41 -14.44
C ARG A 43 17.51 11.71 -15.17
N ASP A 44 16.87 11.62 -16.33
CA ASP A 44 16.52 12.81 -17.14
C ASP A 44 15.45 13.65 -16.44
N LEU A 45 14.54 12.98 -15.72
CA LEU A 45 13.48 13.63 -14.95
C LEU A 45 14.00 14.22 -13.63
N PHE A 46 14.93 13.54 -12.99
CA PHE A 46 15.50 13.91 -11.70
C PHE A 46 17.04 13.99 -11.77
N PRO A 47 17.60 14.97 -12.50
CA PRO A 47 19.04 15.03 -12.77
C PRO A 47 19.89 15.27 -11.51
N LYS A 48 19.28 15.83 -10.46
CA LYS A 48 19.93 16.12 -9.17
C LYS A 48 19.77 15.01 -8.14
N ALA A 49 19.01 13.96 -8.44
CA ALA A 49 18.82 12.85 -7.52
C ALA A 49 20.10 11.98 -7.45
N SER A 50 20.38 11.44 -6.27
CA SER A 50 21.45 10.47 -6.10
C SER A 50 21.12 9.14 -6.79
N ASP A 51 22.15 8.36 -7.06
CA ASP A 51 22.00 7.05 -7.70
C ASP A 51 21.11 6.12 -6.84
N ASP A 52 21.29 6.14 -5.52
CA ASP A 52 20.47 5.38 -4.57
C ASP A 52 19.00 5.83 -4.58
N ALA A 53 18.73 7.13 -4.75
CA ALA A 53 17.35 7.63 -4.83
C ALA A 53 16.65 7.10 -6.08
N LEU A 54 17.36 7.15 -7.21
CA LEU A 54 16.85 6.68 -8.50
C LEU A 54 16.66 5.16 -8.50
N ASP A 55 17.57 4.42 -7.86
CA ASP A 55 17.45 2.97 -7.71
C ASP A 55 16.23 2.60 -6.86
N LEU A 56 16.02 3.27 -5.72
CA LEU A 56 14.82 3.06 -4.90
C LEU A 56 13.55 3.35 -5.70
N LEU A 57 13.49 4.49 -6.40
CA LEU A 57 12.35 4.85 -7.24
C LEU A 57 12.09 3.79 -8.31
N LYS A 58 13.13 3.28 -8.97
CA LYS A 58 13.01 2.25 -10.01
C LYS A 58 12.44 0.93 -9.47
N LYS A 59 12.80 0.57 -8.23
CA LYS A 59 12.31 -0.64 -7.55
C LYS A 59 10.89 -0.48 -6.99
N LEU A 60 10.48 0.73 -6.62
CA LEU A 60 9.11 1.04 -6.18
C LEU A 60 8.14 1.22 -7.37
N LEU A 61 8.58 1.89 -8.44
CA LEU A 61 7.77 2.21 -9.61
C LEU A 61 7.81 1.08 -10.64
N ARG A 62 7.35 -0.10 -10.24
CA ARG A 62 7.17 -1.26 -11.14
C ARG A 62 5.72 -1.36 -11.56
N PHE A 63 5.50 -1.69 -12.83
CA PHE A 63 4.14 -1.85 -13.37
C PHE A 63 3.40 -2.97 -12.62
N ASN A 64 3.98 -4.18 -12.62
CA ASN A 64 3.48 -5.32 -11.86
C ASN A 64 3.67 -5.11 -10.35
N PRO A 65 2.58 -5.10 -9.56
CA PRO A 65 2.65 -4.85 -8.12
C PRO A 65 3.49 -5.87 -7.37
N ASN A 66 3.53 -7.13 -7.83
CA ASN A 66 4.28 -8.20 -7.19
C ASN A 66 5.80 -8.05 -7.35
N LYS A 67 6.24 -7.16 -8.24
CA LYS A 67 7.66 -6.86 -8.48
C LYS A 67 8.14 -5.61 -7.73
N ARG A 68 7.24 -4.90 -7.04
CA ARG A 68 7.59 -3.72 -6.23
C ARG A 68 8.20 -4.18 -4.91
N LEU A 69 9.11 -3.38 -4.37
CA LEU A 69 9.58 -3.59 -3.00
C LEU A 69 8.40 -3.53 -2.03
N THR A 70 8.45 -4.40 -1.02
CA THR A 70 7.61 -4.23 0.16
C THR A 70 8.06 -3.01 0.96
N ALA A 71 7.22 -2.54 1.88
CA ALA A 71 7.60 -1.45 2.76
C ALA A 71 8.84 -1.81 3.60
N GLU A 72 8.92 -3.05 4.09
CA GLU A 72 10.06 -3.56 4.86
C GLU A 72 11.35 -3.59 4.05
N GLU A 73 11.30 -4.07 2.80
CA GLU A 73 12.47 -4.07 1.91
C GLU A 73 12.91 -2.65 1.55
N ALA A 74 11.96 -1.72 1.39
CA ALA A 74 12.25 -0.31 1.11
C ALA A 74 12.92 0.40 2.29
N LEU A 75 12.53 0.06 3.54
CA LEU A 75 13.18 0.58 4.76
C LEU A 75 14.64 0.11 4.90
N ASN A 76 14.97 -1.07 4.36
CA ASN A 76 16.33 -1.59 4.31
C ASN A 76 17.19 -1.01 3.15
N HIS A 77 16.64 -0.10 2.34
CA HIS A 77 17.34 0.40 1.16
C HIS A 77 18.47 1.41 1.52
N PRO A 78 19.65 1.38 0.85
CA PRO A 78 20.75 2.30 1.13
C PRO A 78 20.38 3.79 1.15
N TYR A 79 19.43 4.17 0.29
CA TYR A 79 18.93 5.55 0.22
C TYR A 79 18.37 6.08 1.55
N VAL A 80 17.64 5.24 2.30
CA VAL A 80 17.01 5.62 3.57
C VAL A 80 17.79 5.14 4.79
N ALA A 81 18.92 4.44 4.61
CA ALA A 81 19.70 3.81 5.67
C ALA A 81 20.09 4.77 6.81
N ARG A 82 20.28 6.06 6.53
CA ARG A 82 20.59 7.07 7.56
C ARG A 82 19.46 7.30 8.57
N PHE A 83 18.23 6.91 8.23
CA PHE A 83 17.02 7.09 9.03
C PHE A 83 16.44 5.76 9.53
N HIS A 84 16.97 4.63 9.04
CA HIS A 84 16.45 3.32 9.36
C HIS A 84 16.73 2.97 10.83
N ASP A 85 15.67 2.61 11.55
CA ASP A 85 15.75 2.21 12.96
C ASP A 85 14.71 1.12 13.26
N ALA A 86 15.16 -0.13 13.23
CA ALA A 86 14.30 -1.30 13.45
C ALA A 86 13.56 -1.28 14.80
N ALA A 87 14.10 -0.60 15.84
CA ALA A 87 13.42 -0.50 17.13
C ALA A 87 12.20 0.44 17.09
N ASN A 88 12.20 1.41 16.18
CA ASN A 88 11.14 2.39 16.00
C ASN A 88 10.27 2.13 14.75
N GLU A 89 10.41 0.96 14.12
CA GLU A 89 9.65 0.52 12.95
C GLU A 89 8.81 -0.74 13.27
N PRO A 90 7.82 -0.65 14.19
CA PRO A 90 7.06 -1.83 14.63
C PRO A 90 6.13 -2.36 13.55
N VAL A 91 6.04 -3.69 13.46
CA VAL A 91 5.02 -4.38 12.66
C VAL A 91 3.76 -4.57 13.50
N CYS A 92 2.59 -4.38 12.88
CA CYS A 92 1.32 -4.67 13.55
C CYS A 92 1.11 -6.19 13.65
N ASP A 93 0.84 -6.71 14.85
CA ASP A 93 0.69 -8.16 15.11
C ASP A 93 -0.47 -8.84 14.36
N GLY A 94 -1.35 -8.07 13.73
CA GLY A 94 -2.47 -8.62 12.99
C GLY A 94 -3.11 -7.64 12.00
N PRO A 95 -3.98 -8.15 11.12
CA PRO A 95 -4.67 -7.32 10.14
C PRO A 95 -5.61 -6.33 10.82
N VAL A 96 -5.67 -5.12 10.28
CA VAL A 96 -6.67 -4.13 10.69
C VAL A 96 -8.06 -4.67 10.37
N LYS A 97 -8.90 -4.82 11.38
CA LYS A 97 -10.26 -5.33 11.22
C LYS A 97 -11.19 -4.20 10.76
N ILE A 98 -11.56 -4.24 9.49
CA ILE A 98 -12.60 -3.38 8.93
C ILE A 98 -13.96 -3.99 9.30
N ILE A 99 -14.76 -3.25 10.07
CA ILE A 99 -16.00 -3.75 10.69
C ILE A 99 -17.21 -3.49 9.80
N VAL A 100 -17.15 -2.39 9.06
CA VAL A 100 -18.15 -2.00 8.07
C VAL A 100 -17.49 -2.19 6.70
N SER A 101 -17.97 -3.15 5.93
CA SER A 101 -17.46 -3.41 4.58
C SER A 101 -17.79 -2.25 3.66
N ASP A 102 -16.78 -1.67 3.02
CA ASP A 102 -16.94 -0.61 2.02
C ASP A 102 -17.46 -1.14 0.67
N ASN A 103 -17.38 -2.45 0.45
CA ASN A 103 -17.89 -3.10 -0.76
C ASN A 103 -19.42 -3.26 -0.75
N GLU A 104 -20.05 -3.00 0.39
CA GLU A 104 -21.50 -3.12 0.57
C GLU A 104 -22.12 -1.75 0.78
N LYS A 105 -23.00 -1.36 -0.14
CA LYS A 105 -23.80 -0.14 0.03
C LYS A 105 -24.91 -0.40 1.04
N LYS A 106 -24.81 0.22 2.22
CA LYS A 106 -25.85 0.20 3.25
C LYS A 106 -26.60 1.52 3.31
N SER A 107 -27.75 1.54 3.96
CA SER A 107 -28.46 2.78 4.26
C SER A 107 -27.75 3.57 5.37
N VAL A 108 -28.05 4.86 5.46
CA VAL A 108 -27.50 5.73 6.52
C VAL A 108 -27.85 5.21 7.91
N SER A 109 -29.07 4.67 8.10
CA SER A 109 -29.46 4.11 9.40
C SER A 109 -28.62 2.88 9.74
N GLU A 110 -28.44 1.96 8.81
CA GLU A 110 -27.66 0.74 9.04
C GLU A 110 -26.20 1.05 9.37
N TYR A 111 -25.57 1.98 8.64
CA TYR A 111 -24.22 2.43 8.97
C TYR A 111 -24.15 3.01 10.38
N ARG A 112 -25.10 3.87 10.73
CA ARG A 112 -25.18 4.50 12.05
C ARG A 112 -25.33 3.45 13.16
N ASP A 113 -26.22 2.49 12.96
CA ASP A 113 -26.53 1.47 13.96
C ASP A 113 -25.34 0.51 14.15
N LEU A 114 -24.65 0.12 13.07
CA LEU A 114 -23.41 -0.66 13.12
C LEU A 114 -22.28 0.07 13.85
N LEU A 115 -22.09 1.36 13.55
CA LEU A 115 -21.07 2.19 14.21
C LEU A 115 -21.37 2.34 15.72
N TYR A 116 -22.62 2.60 16.09
CA TYR A 116 -22.99 2.69 17.51
C TYR A 116 -22.83 1.37 18.25
N ALA A 117 -23.23 0.25 17.65
CA ALA A 117 -23.04 -1.07 18.24
C ALA A 117 -21.55 -1.34 18.53
N GLU A 118 -20.66 -0.98 17.60
CA GLU A 118 -19.22 -1.14 17.78
C GLU A 118 -18.66 -0.22 18.87
N ILE A 119 -19.07 1.04 18.93
CA ILE A 119 -18.65 1.97 19.99
C ILE A 119 -19.05 1.43 21.37
N ILE A 120 -20.26 0.91 21.51
CA ILE A 120 -20.75 0.32 22.76
C ILE A 120 -19.93 -0.93 23.12
N LYS A 121 -19.68 -1.81 22.14
CA LYS A 121 -18.87 -3.02 22.32
C LYS A 121 -17.45 -2.68 22.79
N ARG A 122 -16.76 -1.75 22.12
CA ARG A 122 -15.41 -1.29 22.51
C ARG A 122 -15.39 -0.69 23.90
N LYS A 123 -16.37 0.15 24.26
CA LYS A 123 -16.48 0.72 25.62
C LYS A 123 -16.61 -0.38 26.69
N LYS A 124 -17.38 -1.44 26.41
CA LYS A 124 -17.53 -2.60 27.31
C LYS A 124 -16.22 -3.38 27.44
N GLU A 125 -15.52 -3.63 26.33
CA GLU A 125 -14.23 -4.33 26.32
C GLU A 125 -13.15 -3.57 27.09
N VAL A 126 -13.04 -2.25 26.90
CA VAL A 126 -12.10 -1.39 27.64
C VAL A 126 -12.39 -1.45 29.14
N ARG A 127 -13.66 -1.32 29.55
CA ARG A 127 -14.06 -1.42 30.95
C ARG A 127 -13.73 -2.79 31.55
N ASN A 128 -13.96 -3.86 30.81
CA ASN A 128 -13.63 -5.22 31.26
C ASN A 128 -12.12 -5.42 31.42
N LYS A 129 -11.30 -4.92 30.48
CA LYS A 129 -9.84 -4.97 30.56
C LYS A 129 -9.31 -4.20 31.78
N MET A 130 -9.89 -3.04 32.09
CA MET A 130 -9.55 -2.28 33.30
C MET A 130 -9.91 -3.04 34.59
N ALA A 131 -11.04 -3.75 34.62
CA ALA A 131 -11.46 -4.53 35.78
C ALA A 131 -10.59 -5.78 36.02
N THR A 132 -10.04 -6.39 34.96
CA THR A 132 -9.17 -7.57 35.06
C THR A 132 -7.69 -7.24 35.26
N GLY A 133 -7.23 -6.05 34.84
CA GLY A 133 -5.83 -5.62 34.98
C GLY A 133 -5.43 -5.08 36.36
N GLY A 134 -6.39 -4.86 37.26
CA GLY A 134 -6.14 -4.31 38.61
C GLY A 134 -5.87 -5.35 39.71
N LYS A 135 -5.55 -6.61 39.37
CA LYS A 135 -5.46 -7.72 40.34
C LYS A 135 -4.10 -8.40 40.48
N GLY A 136 -3.01 -7.74 40.10
CA GLY A 136 -1.68 -8.33 40.22
C GLY A 136 -0.56 -7.32 40.34
N VAL A 137 -0.49 -6.63 41.48
CA VAL A 137 0.75 -6.28 42.22
C VAL A 137 0.32 -6.00 43.67
N GLU A 138 0.31 -7.03 44.52
CA GLU A 138 0.46 -6.90 45.98
C GLU A 138 1.13 -8.19 46.46
N ASP A 139 2.22 -7.99 47.21
CA ASP A 139 3.23 -8.89 47.80
C ASP A 139 4.32 -9.53 46.91
#